data_AF-A0A659UE31-F1
#
_entry.id   AF-A0A659UE31-F1
#
_cell.length_a   1.000
_cell.length_b   1.000
_cell.length_c   1.000
_cell.angle_alpha   90.00
_cell.angle_beta   90.00
_cell.angle_gamma   90.00
#
_symmetry.space_group_name_H-M   'P 1'
#
loop_
_entity.id
_entity.type
_entity.pdbx_description
1 polymer ?
#
loop_
_entity_poly.entity_id
_entity_poly.type
_entity_poly.pdbx_seq_one_letter_code
_entity_poly.pdbx_strand_id
1 'polypeptide(L)'
;GDRGLTYDARQPENTTMTEGKWWPDNYAGEPLVSFSDKEGKEIGLKLGDTVTVNVLGRNVTARIANFRQVEWETMGINFVMVFSPNTFAGAPHGWIATLTEKSASTAADARVLNAVTPAFPA
;
A
#
# COMPACT_ATOMS: atom_id res chain seq x y z
N GLY A 1 13.22 11.74 -0.52
CA GLY A 1 13.56 10.70 0.47
C GLY A 1 12.81 9.44 0.10
N ASP A 2 13.39 8.29 0.41
CA ASP A 2 12.75 6.99 0.18
C ASP A 2 11.39 6.97 0.88
N ARG A 3 10.34 6.76 0.10
CA ARG A 3 8.99 6.60 0.61
C ARG A 3 8.55 5.18 0.33
N GLY A 4 8.07 4.50 1.37
CA GLY A 4 7.43 3.21 1.22
C GLY A 4 6.32 3.31 0.18
N LEU A 5 6.25 2.30 -0.69
CA LEU A 5 5.12 2.03 -1.56
C LEU A 5 4.60 0.64 -1.23
N THR A 6 3.34 0.41 -1.56
CA THR A 6 2.72 -0.91 -1.42
C THR A 6 1.79 -1.17 -2.59
N TYR A 7 1.21 -2.36 -2.66
CA TYR A 7 0.12 -2.69 -3.56
C TYR A 7 -0.97 -3.42 -2.79
N ASP A 8 -2.21 -3.26 -3.23
CA ASP A 8 -3.34 -4.00 -2.65
C ASP A 8 -4.42 -4.24 -3.71
N ALA A 9 -5.05 -5.41 -3.66
CA ALA A 9 -6.19 -5.69 -4.50
C ALA A 9 -7.44 -4.96 -3.98
N ARG A 10 -7.59 -4.90 -2.64
CA ARG A 10 -8.79 -4.39 -1.98
C ARG A 10 -8.52 -3.04 -1.33
N GLN A 11 -9.55 -2.21 -1.24
CA GLN A 11 -9.45 -0.94 -0.53
C GLN A 11 -9.23 -1.22 0.97
N PRO A 12 -8.21 -0.61 1.62
CA PRO A 12 -8.01 -0.79 3.05
C PRO A 12 -9.22 -0.26 3.85
N GLU A 13 -9.62 -0.99 4.90
CA GLU A 13 -10.87 -0.76 5.64
C GLU A 13 -11.04 0.67 6.18
N ASN A 14 -9.94 1.33 6.56
CA ASN A 14 -9.94 2.70 7.09
C ASN A 14 -9.60 3.76 6.04
N THR A 15 -9.85 3.49 4.76
CA THR A 15 -9.57 4.43 3.67
C THR A 15 -10.79 5.28 3.35
N THR A 16 -10.64 6.60 3.50
CA THR A 16 -11.61 7.58 2.99
C THR A 16 -11.19 8.03 1.59
N MET A 17 -12.03 7.77 0.59
CA MET A 17 -11.80 8.22 -0.78
C MET A 17 -12.20 9.69 -0.93
N THR A 18 -11.31 10.52 -1.44
CA THR A 18 -11.59 11.94 -1.72
C THR A 18 -11.99 12.16 -3.18
N GLU A 19 -11.47 11.36 -4.10
CA GLU A 19 -11.78 11.43 -5.52
C GLU A 19 -11.54 10.08 -6.22
N GLY A 20 -12.29 9.79 -7.29
CA GLY A 20 -12.11 8.57 -8.08
C GLY A 20 -12.70 7.33 -7.43
N LYS A 21 -12.23 6.15 -7.85
CA LYS A 21 -12.71 4.85 -7.36
C LYS A 21 -11.55 3.88 -7.19
N TRP A 22 -11.68 2.98 -6.23
CA TRP A 22 -10.81 1.82 -6.16
C TRP A 22 -11.01 0.92 -7.39
N TRP A 23 -9.97 0.18 -7.77
CA TRP A 23 -10.07 -0.81 -8.85
C TRP A 23 -10.80 -2.08 -8.37
N PRO A 24 -11.37 -2.88 -9.29
CA PRO A 24 -11.91 -4.21 -8.94
C PRO A 24 -10.84 -5.18 -8.44
N ASP A 25 -11.21 -6.15 -7.61
CA ASP A 25 -10.29 -7.16 -7.04
C ASP A 25 -9.52 -7.96 -8.11
N ASN A 26 -10.13 -8.19 -9.27
CA ASN A 26 -9.56 -8.92 -10.39
C ASN A 26 -8.99 -8.00 -11.49
N TYR A 27 -8.64 -6.77 -11.14
CA TYR A 27 -8.12 -5.80 -12.09
C TYR A 27 -6.79 -6.25 -12.72
N ALA A 28 -6.77 -6.32 -14.05
CA ALA A 28 -5.62 -6.78 -14.84
C ALA A 28 -5.27 -5.78 -15.97
N GLY A 29 -5.67 -4.51 -15.82
CA GLY A 29 -5.46 -3.47 -16.82
C GLY A 29 -4.05 -2.86 -16.77
N GLU A 30 -3.95 -1.59 -17.18
CA GLU A 30 -2.72 -0.80 -17.00
C GLU A 30 -2.39 -0.62 -15.51
N PRO A 31 -1.13 -0.36 -15.12
CA PRO A 31 -0.81 -0.06 -13.73
C PRO A 31 -1.59 1.15 -13.21
N LEU A 32 -2.27 0.97 -12.07
CA LEU A 32 -2.99 2.04 -11.39
C LEU A 32 -2.34 2.36 -10.06
N VAL A 33 -2.51 3.60 -9.61
CA VAL A 33 -2.07 4.07 -8.29
C VAL A 33 -3.19 4.84 -7.60
N SER A 34 -3.39 4.52 -6.33
CA SER A 34 -4.09 5.34 -5.35
C SER A 34 -3.06 6.23 -4.66
N PHE A 35 -3.27 7.55 -4.72
CA PHE A 35 -2.34 8.54 -4.20
C PHE A 35 -2.94 9.27 -2.99
N SER A 36 -2.11 9.68 -2.04
CA SER A 36 -2.57 10.52 -0.93
C SER A 36 -3.03 11.88 -1.44
N ASP A 37 -4.25 12.28 -1.07
CA ASP A 37 -4.89 13.52 -1.54
C ASP A 37 -4.06 14.78 -1.21
N LYS A 38 -3.55 14.85 0.03
CA LYS A 38 -2.79 16.01 0.51
C LYS A 38 -1.49 16.17 -0.29
N GLU A 39 -0.65 15.14 -0.29
CA GLU A 39 0.63 15.15 -0.98
C GLU A 39 0.43 15.32 -2.50
N GLY A 40 -0.60 14.70 -3.08
CA GLY A 40 -0.93 14.85 -4.50
C GLY A 40 -1.26 16.29 -4.90
N LYS A 41 -2.08 16.98 -4.09
CA LYS A 41 -2.42 18.40 -4.30
C LYS A 41 -1.24 19.32 -4.12
N GLU A 42 -0.36 19.05 -3.16
CA GLU A 42 0.86 19.85 -2.92
C GLU A 42 1.79 19.88 -4.13
N ILE A 43 1.79 18.81 -4.94
CA ILE A 43 2.58 18.73 -6.19
C ILE A 43 1.72 18.91 -7.45
N GLY A 44 0.46 19.30 -7.32
CA GLY A 44 -0.43 19.64 -8.44
C GLY A 44 -0.93 18.47 -9.28
N LEU A 45 -0.91 17.23 -8.74
CA LEU A 45 -1.45 16.05 -9.42
C LEU A 45 -2.98 16.11 -9.51
N LYS A 46 -3.50 15.52 -10.60
CA LYS A 46 -4.93 15.39 -10.87
C LYS A 46 -5.32 13.94 -11.14
N LEU A 47 -6.61 13.66 -11.01
CA LEU A 47 -7.15 12.35 -11.31
C LEU A 47 -6.90 12.03 -12.79
N GLY A 48 -6.36 10.84 -13.07
CA GLY A 48 -6.01 10.42 -14.42
C GLY A 48 -4.60 10.80 -14.89
N ASP A 49 -3.86 11.63 -14.14
CA ASP A 49 -2.44 11.86 -14.42
C ASP A 49 -1.63 10.57 -14.27
N THR A 50 -0.40 10.56 -14.81
CA THR A 50 0.53 9.44 -14.63
C THR A 50 1.68 9.84 -13.71
N VAL A 51 2.09 8.90 -12.86
CA VAL A 51 3.26 9.04 -11.98
C VAL A 51 4.25 7.95 -12.36
N THR A 52 5.52 8.34 -12.48
CA THR A 52 6.62 7.39 -12.66
C THR A 52 7.48 7.38 -11.41
N VAL A 53 7.69 6.20 -10.84
CA VAL A 53 8.55 5.97 -9.68
C VAL A 53 9.70 5.05 -10.08
N ASN A 54 10.87 5.24 -9.47
CA ASN A 54 11.97 4.31 -9.58
C ASN A 54 11.94 3.32 -8.42
N VAL A 55 11.88 2.02 -8.72
CA VAL A 55 11.85 0.93 -7.75
C VAL A 55 13.02 0.02 -8.05
N LEU A 56 14.01 0.02 -7.16
CA LEU A 56 15.23 -0.80 -7.28
C LEU A 56 15.90 -0.66 -8.67
N GLY A 57 15.99 0.57 -9.19
CA GLY A 57 16.60 0.87 -10.49
C GLY A 57 15.65 0.72 -11.69
N ARG A 58 14.40 0.29 -11.50
CA ARG A 58 13.41 0.14 -12.57
C ARG A 58 12.36 1.24 -12.49
N ASN A 59 12.08 1.90 -13.61
CA ASN A 59 10.98 2.87 -13.68
C ASN A 59 9.65 2.14 -13.83
N VAL A 60 8.69 2.52 -13.00
CA VAL A 60 7.32 2.01 -13.00
C VAL A 60 6.38 3.19 -13.15
N THR A 61 5.60 3.18 -14.22
CA THR A 61 4.62 4.22 -14.53
C THR A 61 3.21 3.69 -14.26
N ALA A 62 2.42 4.45 -13.51
CA ALA A 62 1.03 4.12 -13.20
C ALA A 62 0.12 5.34 -13.33
N ARG A 63 -1.14 5.11 -13.68
CA ARG A 63 -2.17 6.16 -13.76
C ARG A 63 -2.87 6.34 -12.42
N ILE A 64 -3.09 7.59 -12.01
CA ILE A 64 -3.82 7.93 -10.79
C ILE A 64 -5.30 7.55 -10.99
N ALA A 65 -5.74 6.51 -10.28
CA ALA A 65 -7.11 6.01 -10.33
C ALA A 65 -8.02 6.66 -9.29
N ASN A 66 -7.42 7.09 -8.17
CA ASN A 66 -8.13 7.73 -7.08
C ASN A 66 -7.18 8.49 -6.14
N PHE A 67 -7.76 9.42 -5.39
CA PHE A 67 -7.12 10.09 -4.26
C PHE A 67 -7.80 9.68 -2.97
N ARG A 68 -7.00 9.49 -1.93
CA ARG A 68 -7.48 9.10 -0.60
C ARG A 68 -6.90 9.96 0.49
N GLN A 69 -7.68 10.17 1.54
CA GLN A 69 -7.19 10.75 2.78
C GLN A 69 -6.33 9.71 3.50
N VAL A 70 -5.14 10.14 3.94
CA VAL A 70 -4.20 9.31 4.71
C VAL A 70 -4.09 9.91 6.10
N GLU A 71 -4.50 9.15 7.11
CA GLU A 71 -4.46 9.58 8.51
C GLU A 71 -3.20 9.07 9.20
N TRP A 72 -2.19 9.94 9.28
CA TRP A 72 -0.89 9.62 9.85
C TRP A 72 -0.90 9.52 11.38
N GLU A 73 -1.93 10.07 12.04
CA GLU A 73 -2.05 10.00 13.50
C GLU A 73 -2.53 8.63 14.00
N THR A 74 -2.96 7.75 13.08
CA THR A 74 -3.23 6.35 13.42
C THR A 74 -1.93 5.57 13.58
N MET A 75 -1.84 4.70 14.59
CA MET A 75 -0.72 3.74 14.75
C MET A 75 -0.66 2.66 13.65
N GLY A 76 -1.38 2.84 12.55
CA GLY A 76 -1.39 1.94 11.40
C GLY A 76 -0.28 2.25 10.41
N ILE A 77 0.18 1.23 9.68
CA ILE A 77 1.10 1.43 8.56
C ILE A 77 0.33 2.13 7.44
N ASN A 78 0.88 3.27 6.99
CA ASN A 78 0.32 4.07 5.92
C ASN A 78 1.36 4.31 4.82
N PHE A 79 0.88 4.44 3.59
CA PHE A 79 1.71 4.68 2.40
C PHE A 79 1.22 5.93 1.68
N VAL A 80 2.07 6.64 0.94
CA VAL A 80 1.61 7.73 0.05
C VAL A 80 1.00 7.16 -1.23
N MET A 81 1.55 6.03 -1.70
CA MET A 81 1.14 5.37 -2.93
C MET A 81 0.79 3.92 -2.65
N VAL A 82 -0.41 3.51 -3.10
CA VAL A 82 -0.84 2.11 -3.16
C VAL A 82 -1.09 1.77 -4.62
N PHE A 83 -0.41 0.78 -5.15
CA PHE A 83 -0.53 0.37 -6.55
C PHE A 83 -1.50 -0.80 -6.72
N SER A 84 -2.04 -0.96 -7.93
CA SER A 84 -2.77 -2.18 -8.28
C SER A 84 -1.80 -3.38 -8.35
N PRO A 85 -2.19 -4.60 -7.95
CA PRO A 85 -1.26 -5.74 -7.77
C PRO A 85 -0.46 -6.12 -9.02
N ASN A 86 -1.07 -5.95 -10.21
CA ASN A 86 -0.43 -6.17 -11.50
C ASN A 86 0.83 -5.31 -11.71
N THR A 87 0.95 -4.16 -11.04
CA THR A 87 2.08 -3.23 -11.16
C THR A 87 3.41 -3.87 -10.77
N PHE A 88 3.40 -4.72 -9.75
CA PHE A 88 4.60 -5.36 -9.20
C PHE A 88 4.55 -6.88 -9.29
N ALA A 89 3.73 -7.43 -10.20
CA ALA A 89 3.66 -8.86 -10.43
C ALA A 89 5.05 -9.41 -10.79
N GLY A 90 5.60 -10.27 -9.92
CA GLY A 90 6.92 -10.87 -10.08
C GLY A 90 8.10 -10.00 -9.64
N ALA A 91 7.89 -8.81 -9.06
CA ALA A 91 8.96 -8.05 -8.43
C ALA A 91 9.27 -8.62 -7.02
N PRO A 92 10.56 -8.79 -6.65
CA PRO A 92 10.92 -9.12 -5.27
C PRO A 92 10.38 -8.05 -4.31
N HIS A 93 9.72 -8.47 -3.24
CA HIS A 93 9.20 -7.58 -2.20
C HIS A 93 9.30 -8.25 -0.82
N GLY A 94 9.38 -7.42 0.22
CA GLY A 94 9.26 -7.86 1.61
C GLY A 94 7.84 -7.66 2.14
N TRP A 95 7.49 -8.41 3.18
CA TRP A 95 6.21 -8.27 3.88
C TRP A 95 6.43 -7.55 5.21
N ILE A 96 5.54 -6.61 5.54
CA ILE A 96 5.48 -5.95 6.84
C ILE A 96 4.05 -6.07 7.33
N ALA A 97 3.88 -6.50 8.58
CA ALA A 97 2.59 -6.62 9.24
C ALA A 97 2.69 -6.12 10.68
N THR A 98 1.61 -5.52 11.17
CA THR A 98 1.42 -5.20 12.59
C THR A 98 0.30 -6.08 13.15
N LEU A 99 0.48 -6.55 14.37
CA LEU A 99 -0.53 -7.31 15.11
C LEU A 99 -0.75 -6.64 16.47
N THR A 100 -2.01 -6.48 16.84
CA THR A 100 -2.41 -5.95 18.15
C THR A 100 -3.34 -6.95 18.83
N GLU A 101 -2.92 -7.50 19.97
CA GLU A 101 -3.69 -8.44 20.77
C GLU A 101 -4.05 -7.80 22.12
N LYS A 102 -5.35 -7.57 22.37
CA LYS A 102 -5.82 -6.81 23.55
C LYS A 102 -5.54 -7.51 24.88
N SER A 103 -5.38 -8.83 24.87
CA SER A 103 -5.14 -9.67 26.04
C SER A 103 -3.92 -10.57 25.84
N ALA A 104 -2.87 -10.00 25.24
CA ALA A 104 -1.62 -10.71 25.01
C ALA A 104 -0.99 -11.19 26.33
N SER A 105 -0.36 -12.36 26.28
CA SER A 105 0.54 -12.87 27.32
C SER A 105 1.84 -13.26 26.65
N THR A 106 2.95 -13.31 27.39
CA THR A 106 4.25 -13.74 26.85
C THR A 106 4.17 -15.09 26.13
N ALA A 107 3.33 -16.00 26.61
CA ALA A 107 3.10 -17.30 25.97
C ALA A 107 2.27 -17.22 24.68
N ALA A 108 1.39 -16.24 24.53
CA ALA A 108 0.68 -15.97 23.27
C ALA A 108 1.64 -15.36 22.24
N ASP A 109 2.44 -14.38 22.64
CA ASP A 109 3.41 -13.71 21.75
C ASP A 109 4.44 -14.71 21.21
N ALA A 110 4.98 -15.58 22.08
CA ALA A 110 5.92 -16.62 21.66
C ALA A 110 5.31 -17.61 20.66
N ARG A 111 4.01 -17.94 20.79
CA ARG A 111 3.31 -18.80 19.84
C ARG A 111 3.15 -18.13 18.47
N VAL A 112 2.79 -16.86 18.44
CA VAL A 112 2.66 -16.10 17.19
C VAL A 112 4.02 -16.00 16.50
N LEU A 113 5.07 -15.61 17.22
CA LEU A 113 6.43 -15.51 16.65
C LEU A 113 6.90 -16.85 16.07
N ASN A 114 6.70 -17.96 16.80
CA ASN A 114 7.06 -19.30 16.32
C ASN A 114 6.23 -19.76 15.12
N ALA A 115 4.98 -19.30 14.97
CA ALA A 115 4.11 -19.67 13.85
C ALA A 115 4.38 -18.84 12.58
N VAL A 116 4.70 -17.55 12.73
CA VAL A 116 4.93 -16.64 11.60
C VAL A 116 6.31 -16.83 10.98
N THR A 117 7.35 -17.06 11.80
CA THR A 117 8.74 -17.17 11.32
C THR A 117 8.94 -18.22 10.22
N PRO A 118 8.36 -19.44 10.32
CA PRO A 118 8.50 -20.45 9.27
C PRO A 118 7.65 -20.17 8.01
N ALA A 119 6.56 -19.40 8.14
CA ALA A 119 5.63 -19.12 7.04
C ALA A 119 6.09 -17.98 6.13
N PHE A 120 6.97 -17.11 6.64
CA PHE A 120 7.54 -15.97 5.91
C PHE A 120 9.08 -15.98 6.02
N PRO A 121 9.76 -16.99 5.45
CA PRO A 121 11.22 -17.04 5.45
C PRO A 121 11.81 -15.88 4.64
N ALA A 122 12.95 -15.36 5.12
CA ALA A 122 13.69 -14.26 4.50
C ALA A 122 14.34 -14.65 3.17
#